data_AF-A0A0R3JWR6-F1
#
_entry.id   AF-A0A0R3JWR6-F1
#
_cell.length_a   1.000
_cell.length_b   1.000
_cell.length_c   1.000
_cell.angle_alpha   90.00
_cell.angle_beta   90.00
_cell.angle_gamma   90.00
#
_symmetry.space_group_name_H-M   'P 1'
#
loop_
_entity.id
_entity.type
_entity.pdbx_description
1 polymer ?
#
loop_
_entity_poly.entity_id
_entity_poly.type
_entity_poly.pdbx_seq_one_letter_code
_entity_poly.pdbx_strand_id
1 'polypeptide(L)'
;MNKGLKIAIPLLIIALILAFGIILLNETSASSNRIYKGIYINNINVGGMTYDEAYRLLNEKFNIPLQEKVITLKYRDKEFRTTNKLLETRYDIEEKVNEALNYGKEGNIFEKTIERLKISTSSINLQLEIIVNEKNIDGVVNKISKSLITMPVDATIKLIDGKFIITPDVNGRQVDDAKLKEILLNSVKTTNSEELQIPVKVVEAKIKQDDLEKIDTRISAFATKFNPADVNRTGNLKIASSSIDGTLVMPGEVFSMNKVLGPRVASKGYKEAPVIINGTLVPGLAGGICQVTSTVYNAALLANFEIVERRPHGLKVSYVPAGRDATISGNIIDFKFKNTNKTPLYIRAWVGKNYVNVEFYSANENPNMNVVIESEIIERIPTTTEYVKDSNLYQGEKVTEVKPIDGIKSITYRKVFINGELVKKETLSKDYYKPAKGRVRIGTKPVSTQTDNTSENQKSQDIINQ
;
A
#
# COMPACT_ATOMS: atom_id res chain seq x y z
N MET A 1 -74.21 -65.00 17.68
CA MET A 1 -73.69 -63.87 18.48
C MET A 1 -74.86 -62.95 18.86
N ASN A 2 -75.17 -62.86 20.15
CA ASN A 2 -76.40 -62.27 20.68
C ASN A 2 -76.49 -60.76 20.34
N LYS A 3 -77.65 -60.27 19.87
CA LYS A 3 -77.80 -58.87 19.40
C LYS A 3 -77.44 -57.83 20.47
N GLY A 4 -77.66 -58.14 21.75
CA GLY A 4 -77.24 -57.29 22.87
C GLY A 4 -75.72 -57.18 23.05
N LEU A 5 -74.96 -58.23 22.72
CA LEU A 5 -73.50 -58.25 22.89
C LEU A 5 -72.78 -57.41 21.80
N LYS A 6 -73.39 -57.29 20.61
CA LYS A 6 -72.86 -56.45 19.52
C LYS A 6 -72.96 -54.94 19.80
N ILE A 7 -73.88 -54.52 20.69
CA ILE A 7 -74.10 -53.11 21.05
C ILE A 7 -73.40 -52.77 22.38
N ALA A 8 -73.29 -53.75 23.30
CA ALA A 8 -72.63 -53.55 24.59
C ALA A 8 -71.11 -53.32 24.47
N ILE A 9 -70.42 -54.02 23.57
CA ILE A 9 -68.96 -53.87 23.41
C ILE A 9 -68.57 -52.46 22.90
N PRO A 10 -69.18 -51.90 21.84
CA PRO A 10 -68.93 -50.52 21.43
C PRO A 10 -69.24 -49.50 22.53
N LEU A 11 -70.34 -49.68 23.27
CA LEU A 11 -70.71 -48.77 24.37
C LEU A 11 -69.71 -48.83 25.54
N LEU A 12 -69.18 -50.01 25.87
CA LEU A 12 -68.15 -50.15 26.90
C LEU A 12 -66.83 -49.48 26.46
N ILE A 13 -66.47 -49.61 25.17
CA ILE A 13 -65.30 -48.93 24.60
C ILE A 13 -65.49 -47.41 24.63
N ILE A 14 -66.67 -46.91 24.26
CA ILE A 14 -67.00 -45.48 24.34
C ILE A 14 -66.98 -44.99 25.79
N ALA A 15 -67.52 -45.77 26.73
CA ALA A 15 -67.49 -45.44 28.16
C ALA A 15 -66.08 -45.44 28.74
N LEU A 16 -65.21 -46.36 28.31
CA LEU A 16 -63.79 -46.38 28.69
C LEU A 16 -63.04 -45.20 28.07
N ILE A 17 -63.32 -44.83 26.82
CA ILE A 17 -62.75 -43.64 26.17
C ILE A 17 -63.22 -42.36 26.87
N LEU A 18 -64.49 -42.28 27.26
CA LEU A 18 -65.04 -41.13 27.99
C LEU A 18 -64.51 -41.06 29.43
N ALA A 19 -64.42 -42.18 30.14
CA ALA A 19 -63.85 -42.24 31.49
C ALA A 19 -62.36 -41.93 31.48
N PHE A 20 -61.61 -42.44 30.50
CA PHE A 20 -60.21 -42.10 30.28
C PHE A 20 -60.06 -40.62 29.91
N GLY A 21 -60.96 -40.10 29.07
CA GLY A 21 -61.05 -38.67 28.75
C GLY A 21 -61.32 -37.79 29.98
N ILE A 22 -62.21 -38.21 30.89
CA ILE A 22 -62.54 -37.48 32.13
C ILE A 22 -61.36 -37.51 33.12
N ILE A 23 -60.68 -38.65 33.27
CA ILE A 23 -59.46 -38.75 34.10
C ILE A 23 -58.35 -37.85 33.55
N LEU A 24 -58.17 -37.84 32.22
CA LEU A 24 -57.22 -36.96 31.54
C LEU A 24 -57.62 -35.47 31.60
N LEU A 25 -58.91 -35.14 31.66
CA LEU A 25 -59.42 -33.78 31.81
C LEU A 25 -59.25 -33.27 33.25
N ASN A 26 -59.45 -34.11 34.27
CA ASN A 26 -59.40 -33.67 35.67
C ASN A 26 -57.96 -33.36 36.14
N GLU A 27 -56.95 -34.04 35.59
CA GLU A 27 -55.53 -33.66 35.81
C GLU A 27 -55.18 -32.29 35.20
N THR A 28 -55.95 -31.77 34.24
CA THR A 28 -55.62 -30.48 33.59
C THR A 28 -55.95 -29.25 34.43
N SER A 29 -56.96 -29.32 35.31
CA SER A 29 -57.37 -28.17 36.13
C SER A 29 -56.49 -27.94 37.35
N ALA A 30 -55.86 -28.99 37.90
CA ALA A 30 -54.98 -28.91 39.06
C ALA A 30 -53.48 -28.70 38.71
N SER A 31 -53.09 -28.90 37.45
CA SER A 31 -51.69 -28.86 36.97
C SER A 31 -51.35 -27.68 36.06
N SER A 32 -52.25 -26.70 35.92
CA SER A 32 -52.09 -25.59 34.96
C SER A 32 -50.74 -24.86 35.12
N ASN A 33 -50.23 -24.73 36.35
CA ASN A 33 -48.99 -24.02 36.65
C ASN A 33 -47.82 -24.91 37.13
N ARG A 34 -47.88 -26.24 36.91
CA ARG A 34 -46.80 -27.18 37.31
C ARG A 34 -46.38 -28.10 36.17
N ILE A 35 -45.11 -28.45 36.11
CA ILE A 35 -44.55 -29.39 35.13
C ILE A 35 -45.10 -30.80 35.42
N TYR A 36 -45.45 -31.58 34.39
CA TYR A 36 -45.91 -32.96 34.61
C TYR A 36 -44.82 -33.85 35.22
N LYS A 37 -45.21 -34.75 36.13
CA LYS A 37 -44.29 -35.74 36.72
C LYS A 37 -43.69 -36.62 35.63
N GLY A 38 -42.42 -37.00 35.75
CA GLY A 38 -41.73 -37.81 34.74
C GLY A 38 -40.94 -36.99 33.70
N ILE A 39 -40.97 -35.65 33.80
CA ILE A 39 -40.14 -34.76 32.99
C ILE A 39 -38.84 -34.40 33.74
N TYR A 40 -37.73 -34.49 33.02
CA TYR A 40 -36.38 -34.17 33.44
C TYR A 40 -35.77 -33.14 32.49
N ILE A 41 -34.89 -32.30 33.00
CA ILE A 41 -34.04 -31.40 32.19
C ILE A 41 -32.58 -31.67 32.55
N ASN A 42 -31.74 -32.05 31.59
CA ASN A 42 -30.37 -32.53 31.82
C ASN A 42 -30.27 -33.58 32.95
N ASN A 43 -31.18 -34.55 32.94
CA ASN A 43 -31.33 -35.60 33.97
C ASN A 43 -31.73 -35.10 35.37
N ILE A 44 -32.12 -33.84 35.53
CA ILE A 44 -32.65 -33.30 36.78
C ILE A 44 -34.16 -33.42 36.79
N ASN A 45 -34.71 -34.08 37.82
CA ASN A 45 -36.15 -34.20 37.95
C ASN A 45 -36.77 -32.82 38.24
N VAL A 46 -37.58 -32.33 37.31
CA VAL A 46 -38.34 -31.08 37.42
C VAL A 46 -39.85 -31.33 37.49
N GLY A 47 -40.26 -32.60 37.43
CA GLY A 47 -41.66 -33.00 37.46
C GLY A 47 -42.34 -32.60 38.77
N GLY A 48 -43.48 -31.93 38.65
CA GLY A 48 -44.24 -31.38 39.78
C GLY A 48 -43.80 -30.00 40.25
N MET A 49 -42.70 -29.44 39.74
CA MET A 49 -42.24 -28.09 40.08
C MET A 49 -43.05 -27.01 39.34
N THR A 50 -43.12 -25.80 39.91
CA THR A 50 -43.52 -24.59 39.17
C THR A 50 -42.38 -24.11 38.27
N TYR A 51 -42.67 -23.14 37.38
CA TYR A 51 -41.63 -22.49 36.57
C TYR A 51 -40.48 -21.93 37.43
N ASP A 52 -40.80 -21.15 38.48
CA ASP A 52 -39.80 -20.51 39.32
C ASP A 52 -38.95 -21.51 40.12
N GLU A 53 -39.56 -22.60 40.58
CA GLU A 53 -38.86 -23.69 41.29
C GLU A 53 -37.86 -24.39 40.37
N ALA A 54 -38.30 -24.78 39.17
CA ALA A 54 -37.46 -25.44 38.17
C ALA A 54 -36.35 -24.50 37.65
N TYR A 55 -36.69 -23.27 37.30
CA TYR A 55 -35.74 -22.26 36.81
C TYR A 55 -34.63 -22.01 37.83
N ARG A 56 -34.98 -21.79 39.11
CA ARG A 56 -34.00 -21.53 40.16
C ARG A 56 -33.06 -22.71 40.37
N LEU A 57 -33.60 -23.92 40.48
CA LEU A 57 -32.82 -25.15 40.64
C LEU A 57 -31.83 -25.34 39.49
N LEU A 58 -32.29 -25.21 38.26
CA LEU A 58 -31.44 -25.38 37.08
C LEU A 58 -30.42 -24.26 36.95
N ASN A 59 -30.80 -23.01 37.25
CA ASN A 59 -29.89 -21.87 37.18
C ASN A 59 -28.75 -22.00 38.20
N GLU A 60 -29.07 -22.42 39.43
CA GLU A 60 -28.07 -22.71 40.47
C GLU A 60 -27.15 -23.88 40.08
N LYS A 61 -27.70 -24.93 39.46
CA LYS A 61 -26.94 -26.13 39.12
C LYS A 61 -26.09 -26.01 37.86
N PHE A 62 -26.51 -25.21 36.87
CA PHE A 62 -25.89 -25.17 35.55
C PHE A 62 -25.34 -23.78 35.20
N ASN A 63 -26.15 -22.71 35.28
CA ASN A 63 -25.71 -21.38 34.87
C ASN A 63 -24.68 -20.75 35.81
N ILE A 64 -24.86 -20.86 37.14
CA ILE A 64 -23.90 -20.28 38.10
C ILE A 64 -22.49 -20.90 37.92
N PRO A 65 -22.31 -22.24 37.94
CA PRO A 65 -21.00 -22.84 37.70
C PRO A 65 -20.43 -22.51 36.32
N LEU A 66 -21.28 -22.47 35.28
CA LEU A 66 -20.85 -22.12 33.93
C LEU A 66 -20.30 -20.69 33.90
N GLN A 67 -20.95 -19.73 34.56
CA GLN A 67 -20.58 -18.31 34.56
C GLN A 67 -19.29 -18.02 35.35
N GLU A 68 -19.02 -18.80 36.40
CA GLU A 68 -17.81 -18.67 37.23
C GLU A 68 -16.54 -19.17 36.54
N LYS A 69 -16.67 -19.94 35.44
CA LYS A 69 -15.54 -20.42 34.66
C LYS A 69 -14.66 -19.26 34.18
N VAL A 70 -13.37 -19.36 34.50
CA VAL A 70 -12.31 -18.47 34.01
C VAL A 70 -11.63 -19.13 32.80
N ILE A 71 -11.49 -18.38 31.72
CA ILE A 71 -10.74 -18.78 30.54
C ILE A 71 -9.44 -17.97 30.51
N THR A 72 -8.32 -18.68 30.52
CA THR A 72 -6.98 -18.07 30.50
C THR A 72 -6.35 -18.29 29.13
N LEU A 73 -5.99 -17.20 28.46
CA LEU A 73 -5.40 -17.16 27.13
C LEU A 73 -3.95 -16.71 27.23
N LYS A 74 -3.01 -17.55 26.77
CA LYS A 74 -1.57 -17.30 26.90
C LYS A 74 -0.89 -17.13 25.54
N TYR A 75 0.09 -16.24 25.51
CA TYR A 75 1.04 -16.11 24.41
C TYR A 75 2.39 -15.63 24.95
N ARG A 76 3.39 -16.53 24.97
CA ARG A 76 4.70 -16.28 25.63
C ARG A 76 4.46 -15.83 27.09
N ASP A 77 5.00 -14.69 27.49
CA ASP A 77 4.88 -14.14 28.85
C ASP A 77 3.59 -13.33 29.07
N LYS A 78 2.73 -13.19 28.05
CA LYS A 78 1.47 -12.46 28.15
C LYS A 78 0.32 -13.40 28.48
N GLU A 79 -0.50 -12.96 29.43
CA GLU A 79 -1.70 -13.66 29.86
C GLU A 79 -2.92 -12.73 29.79
N PHE A 80 -4.01 -13.26 29.22
CA PHE A 80 -5.30 -12.59 29.13
C PHE A 80 -6.34 -13.47 29.80
N ARG A 81 -7.24 -12.85 30.58
CA ARG A 81 -8.32 -13.57 31.25
C ARG A 81 -9.66 -13.03 30.81
N THR A 82 -10.60 -13.94 30.58
CA THR A 82 -12.02 -13.65 30.44
C THR A 82 -12.82 -14.66 31.27
N THR A 83 -14.10 -14.42 31.44
CA THR A 83 -15.00 -15.35 32.12
C THR A 83 -16.24 -15.56 31.29
N ASN A 84 -16.90 -16.71 31.47
CA ASN A 84 -18.18 -16.97 30.81
C ASN A 84 -19.25 -15.94 31.19
N LYS A 85 -19.18 -15.39 32.41
CA LYS A 85 -20.00 -14.25 32.84
C LYS A 85 -19.80 -13.01 31.95
N LEU A 86 -18.55 -12.63 31.65
CA LEU A 86 -18.25 -11.49 30.77
C LEU A 86 -18.63 -11.77 29.31
N LEU A 87 -18.59 -13.05 28.90
CA LEU A 87 -19.02 -13.50 27.58
C LEU A 87 -20.54 -13.69 27.47
N GLU A 88 -21.29 -13.49 28.56
CA GLU A 88 -22.74 -13.74 28.65
C GLU A 88 -23.14 -15.15 28.17
N THR A 89 -22.30 -16.14 28.46
CA THR A 89 -22.58 -17.53 28.15
C THR A 89 -23.54 -18.11 29.18
N ARG A 90 -24.61 -18.76 28.73
CA ARG A 90 -25.65 -19.35 29.59
C ARG A 90 -26.31 -20.54 28.91
N TYR A 91 -26.88 -21.44 29.70
CA TYR A 91 -27.85 -22.41 29.22
C TYR A 91 -29.20 -21.74 28.93
N ASP A 92 -29.93 -22.28 27.97
CA ASP A 92 -31.29 -21.93 27.53
C ASP A 92 -32.39 -22.35 28.52
N ILE A 93 -32.14 -22.20 29.83
CA ILE A 93 -32.99 -22.71 30.91
C ILE A 93 -34.43 -22.20 30.81
N GLU A 94 -34.62 -20.90 30.52
CA GLU A 94 -35.96 -20.30 30.36
C GLU A 94 -36.76 -21.00 29.26
N GLU A 95 -36.15 -21.25 28.10
CA GLU A 95 -36.80 -21.93 26.98
C GLU A 95 -37.15 -23.38 27.35
N LYS A 96 -36.20 -24.11 27.95
CA LYS A 96 -36.38 -25.53 28.29
C LYS A 96 -37.35 -25.75 29.45
N VAL A 97 -37.41 -24.84 30.42
CA VAL A 97 -38.42 -24.88 31.48
C VAL A 97 -39.81 -24.58 30.94
N ASN A 98 -39.94 -23.61 30.02
CA ASN A 98 -41.22 -23.37 29.33
C ASN A 98 -41.66 -24.57 28.48
N GLU A 99 -40.74 -25.19 27.74
CA GLU A 99 -40.97 -26.43 26.99
C GLU A 99 -41.47 -27.55 27.94
N ALA A 100 -40.80 -27.76 29.07
CA ALA A 100 -41.23 -28.72 30.08
C ALA A 100 -42.60 -28.40 30.70
N LEU A 101 -42.89 -27.12 30.93
CA LEU A 101 -44.16 -26.67 31.50
C LEU A 101 -45.33 -26.91 30.55
N ASN A 102 -45.11 -26.72 29.25
CA ASN A 102 -46.11 -26.80 28.19
C ASN A 102 -46.25 -28.20 27.57
N TYR A 103 -45.28 -29.09 27.81
CA TYR A 103 -45.31 -30.47 27.35
C TYR A 103 -46.61 -31.17 27.76
N GLY A 104 -47.36 -31.72 26.81
CA GLY A 104 -48.67 -32.34 27.05
C GLY A 104 -49.81 -31.38 27.34
N LYS A 105 -49.60 -30.06 27.25
CA LYS A 105 -50.60 -29.01 27.50
C LYS A 105 -50.94 -28.17 26.26
N GLU A 106 -50.02 -28.09 25.30
CA GLU A 106 -50.21 -27.37 24.03
C GLU A 106 -50.56 -28.32 22.88
N GLY A 107 -51.00 -27.77 21.74
CA GLY A 107 -51.41 -28.56 20.57
C GLY A 107 -52.89 -28.98 20.55
N ASN A 108 -53.24 -29.81 19.57
CA ASN A 108 -54.60 -30.38 19.45
C ASN A 108 -54.82 -31.53 20.46
N ILE A 109 -56.07 -31.96 20.64
CA ILE A 109 -56.44 -32.98 21.64
C ILE A 109 -55.66 -34.29 21.46
N PHE A 110 -55.31 -34.64 20.22
CA PHE A 110 -54.57 -35.86 19.90
C PHE A 110 -53.10 -35.75 20.31
N GLU A 111 -52.45 -34.62 20.03
CA GLU A 111 -51.05 -34.32 20.42
C GLU A 111 -50.88 -34.35 21.94
N LYS A 112 -51.74 -33.63 22.68
CA LYS A 112 -51.73 -33.64 24.16
C LYS A 112 -51.84 -35.05 24.72
N THR A 113 -52.69 -35.88 24.10
CA THR A 113 -52.93 -37.25 24.57
C THR A 113 -51.71 -38.14 24.35
N ILE A 114 -51.06 -38.06 23.18
CA ILE A 114 -49.85 -38.82 22.89
C ILE A 114 -48.71 -38.42 23.84
N GLU A 115 -48.51 -37.12 24.07
CA GLU A 115 -47.45 -36.62 24.95
C GLU A 115 -47.63 -37.06 26.40
N ARG A 116 -48.87 -37.00 26.92
CA ARG A 116 -49.20 -37.51 28.27
C ARG A 116 -48.98 -39.01 28.38
N LEU A 117 -49.33 -39.79 27.35
CA LEU A 117 -49.06 -41.23 27.32
C LEU A 117 -47.55 -41.52 27.32
N LYS A 118 -46.75 -40.73 26.61
CA LYS A 118 -45.28 -40.86 26.62
C LYS A 118 -44.70 -40.64 28.01
N ILE A 119 -45.15 -39.59 28.71
CA ILE A 119 -44.71 -39.30 30.09
C ILE A 119 -45.12 -40.41 31.07
N SER A 120 -46.31 -40.99 30.89
CA SER A 120 -46.84 -42.06 31.73
C SER A 120 -46.12 -43.40 31.53
N THR A 121 -45.59 -43.64 30.33
CA THR A 121 -44.89 -44.88 29.96
C THR A 121 -43.37 -44.78 30.05
N SER A 122 -42.79 -43.57 30.01
CA SER A 122 -41.35 -43.32 30.02
C SER A 122 -41.02 -41.92 30.53
N SER A 123 -39.84 -41.74 31.10
CA SER A 123 -39.35 -40.40 31.47
C SER A 123 -38.93 -39.60 30.23
N ILE A 124 -39.34 -38.34 30.16
CA ILE A 124 -38.89 -37.40 29.13
C ILE A 124 -37.72 -36.60 29.68
N ASN A 125 -36.64 -36.47 28.90
CA ASN A 125 -35.45 -35.74 29.30
C ASN A 125 -35.09 -34.70 28.25
N LEU A 126 -35.34 -33.43 28.55
CA LEU A 126 -34.96 -32.31 27.71
C LEU A 126 -33.49 -31.96 27.94
N GLN A 127 -32.77 -31.65 26.86
CA GLN A 127 -31.36 -31.24 26.94
C GLN A 127 -31.26 -29.72 26.94
N LEU A 128 -30.45 -29.17 27.85
CA LEU A 128 -30.08 -27.77 27.84
C LEU A 128 -29.02 -27.52 26.75
N GLU A 129 -29.17 -26.43 26.02
CA GLU A 129 -28.21 -25.94 25.04
C GLU A 129 -27.51 -24.68 25.56
N ILE A 130 -26.24 -24.51 25.16
CA ILE A 130 -25.45 -23.33 25.55
C ILE A 130 -25.65 -22.24 24.52
N ILE A 131 -26.16 -21.10 24.98
CA ILE A 131 -26.28 -19.85 24.23
C ILE A 131 -25.02 -19.03 24.49
N VAL A 132 -24.39 -18.57 23.40
CA VAL A 132 -23.16 -17.79 23.43
C VAL A 132 -23.39 -16.44 22.76
N ASN A 133 -22.97 -15.35 23.41
CA ASN A 133 -22.96 -14.03 22.79
C ASN A 133 -21.69 -13.86 21.93
N GLU A 134 -21.81 -14.13 20.63
CA GLU A 134 -20.69 -14.03 19.69
C GLU A 134 -20.05 -12.63 19.67
N LYS A 135 -20.83 -11.56 19.88
CA LYS A 135 -20.31 -10.19 19.88
C LYS A 135 -19.33 -9.96 21.03
N ASN A 136 -19.58 -10.58 22.19
CA ASN A 136 -18.66 -10.49 23.33
C ASN A 136 -17.38 -11.29 23.08
N ILE A 137 -17.48 -12.45 22.42
CA ILE A 137 -16.30 -13.21 21.96
C ILE A 137 -15.47 -12.37 20.98
N ASP A 138 -16.11 -11.79 19.97
CA ASP A 138 -15.44 -10.92 19.01
C ASP A 138 -14.78 -9.71 19.71
N GLY A 139 -15.40 -9.18 20.75
CA GLY A 139 -14.82 -8.13 21.60
C GLY A 139 -13.53 -8.56 22.31
N VAL A 140 -13.50 -9.78 22.87
CA VAL A 140 -12.31 -10.35 23.52
C VAL A 140 -11.21 -10.61 22.48
N VAL A 141 -11.55 -11.23 21.35
CA VAL A 141 -10.61 -11.47 20.24
C VAL A 141 -9.98 -10.16 19.80
N ASN A 142 -10.80 -9.15 19.47
CA ASN A 142 -10.32 -7.83 19.05
C ASN A 142 -9.39 -7.16 20.06
N LYS A 143 -9.70 -7.27 21.37
CA LYS A 143 -8.85 -6.72 22.43
C LYS A 143 -7.49 -7.41 22.47
N ILE A 144 -7.46 -8.73 22.37
CA ILE A 144 -6.23 -9.53 22.36
C ILE A 144 -5.41 -9.23 21.09
N SER A 145 -6.06 -9.24 19.92
CA SER A 145 -5.41 -8.98 18.64
C SER A 145 -4.76 -7.60 18.60
N LYS A 146 -5.43 -6.56 19.09
CA LYS A 146 -4.85 -5.21 19.22
C LYS A 146 -3.67 -5.14 20.20
N SER A 147 -3.66 -5.96 21.24
CA SER A 147 -2.57 -5.98 22.24
C SER A 147 -1.33 -6.76 21.77
N LEU A 148 -1.52 -7.70 20.84
CA LEU A 148 -0.48 -8.60 20.36
C LEU A 148 0.04 -8.27 18.97
N ILE A 149 -0.67 -7.45 18.18
CA ILE A 149 -0.22 -7.07 16.85
C ILE A 149 1.12 -6.34 16.91
N THR A 150 2.06 -6.81 16.10
CA THR A 150 3.33 -6.12 15.85
C THR A 150 3.49 -5.99 14.36
N MET A 151 3.58 -4.75 13.84
CA MET A 151 3.76 -4.53 12.41
C MET A 151 5.16 -5.00 11.98
N PRO A 152 5.31 -5.64 10.81
CA PRO A 152 6.62 -5.93 10.27
C PRO A 152 7.38 -4.63 9.96
N VAL A 153 8.71 -4.69 10.05
CA VAL A 153 9.61 -3.60 9.69
C VAL A 153 10.49 -4.09 8.54
N ASP A 154 10.43 -3.39 7.42
CA ASP A 154 11.21 -3.69 6.21
C ASP A 154 12.70 -3.45 6.43
N ALA A 155 13.53 -4.28 5.80
CA ALA A 155 14.98 -4.06 5.75
C ALA A 155 15.29 -2.77 5.01
N THR A 156 16.39 -2.12 5.38
CA THR A 156 16.86 -0.89 4.71
C THR A 156 18.31 -1.01 4.32
N ILE A 157 18.73 -0.28 3.29
CA ILE A 157 20.12 -0.26 2.81
C ILE A 157 20.58 1.18 2.61
N LYS A 158 21.84 1.46 2.95
CA LYS A 158 22.51 2.73 2.69
C LYS A 158 23.92 2.49 2.16
N LEU A 159 24.39 3.35 1.27
CA LEU A 159 25.77 3.34 0.80
C LEU A 159 26.58 4.39 1.56
N ILE A 160 27.48 3.95 2.44
CA ILE A 160 28.33 4.80 3.29
C ILE A 160 29.78 4.47 2.96
N ASP A 161 30.57 5.47 2.57
CA ASP A 161 31.99 5.32 2.22
C ASP A 161 32.28 4.18 1.23
N GLY A 162 31.38 4.00 0.27
CA GLY A 162 31.48 2.96 -0.76
C GLY A 162 31.08 1.55 -0.30
N LYS A 163 30.56 1.40 0.92
CA LYS A 163 30.07 0.13 1.46
C LYS A 163 28.57 0.17 1.71
N PHE A 164 27.88 -0.90 1.34
CA PHE A 164 26.47 -1.07 1.67
C PHE A 164 26.32 -1.49 3.14
N ILE A 165 25.50 -0.73 3.87
CA ILE A 165 25.11 -0.99 5.26
C ILE A 165 23.63 -1.34 5.24
N ILE A 166 23.32 -2.59 5.58
CA ILE A 166 21.96 -3.12 5.62
C ILE A 166 21.48 -3.15 7.08
N THR A 167 20.27 -2.64 7.32
CA THR A 167 19.56 -2.85 8.58
C THR A 167 18.57 -4.00 8.36
N PRO A 168 18.66 -5.10 9.12
CA PRO A 168 17.80 -6.28 8.97
C PRO A 168 16.30 -5.98 9.08
N ASP A 169 15.48 -6.76 8.38
CA ASP A 169 14.03 -6.75 8.58
C ASP A 169 13.63 -7.42 9.89
N VAL A 170 12.47 -7.03 10.40
CA VAL A 170 11.86 -7.66 11.57
C VAL A 170 10.46 -8.12 11.20
N ASN A 171 10.23 -9.43 11.31
CA ASN A 171 8.91 -10.00 11.10
C ASN A 171 7.90 -9.47 12.12
N GLY A 172 6.72 -9.13 11.61
CA GLY A 172 5.56 -8.79 12.40
C GLY A 172 4.82 -10.03 12.88
N ARG A 173 3.78 -9.80 13.66
CA ARG A 173 2.90 -10.83 14.21
C ARG A 173 1.48 -10.33 14.27
N GLN A 174 0.54 -11.22 13.99
CA GLN A 174 -0.89 -10.97 14.10
C GLN A 174 -1.58 -12.19 14.68
N VAL A 175 -2.58 -11.98 15.52
CA VAL A 175 -3.42 -13.08 16.01
C VAL A 175 -4.23 -13.67 14.85
N ASP A 176 -4.39 -14.98 14.84
CA ASP A 176 -5.33 -15.65 13.93
C ASP A 176 -6.74 -15.53 14.50
N ASP A 177 -7.38 -14.39 14.26
CA ASP A 177 -8.66 -14.02 14.89
C ASP A 177 -9.74 -15.08 14.71
N ALA A 178 -9.83 -15.70 13.52
CA ALA A 178 -10.79 -16.76 13.24
C ALA A 178 -10.53 -18.01 14.09
N LYS A 179 -9.28 -18.45 14.17
CA LYS A 179 -8.90 -19.62 14.97
C LYS A 179 -9.02 -19.35 16.47
N LEU A 180 -8.71 -18.13 16.92
CA LEU A 180 -8.91 -17.74 18.31
C LEU A 180 -10.40 -17.72 18.67
N LYS A 181 -11.27 -17.20 17.78
CA LYS A 181 -12.72 -17.23 17.95
C LYS A 181 -13.23 -18.67 18.08
N GLU A 182 -12.79 -19.57 17.22
CA GLU A 182 -13.14 -21.00 17.29
C GLU A 182 -12.71 -21.64 18.63
N ILE A 183 -11.47 -21.39 19.06
CA ILE A 183 -10.95 -21.86 20.34
C ILE A 183 -11.82 -21.36 21.51
N LEU A 184 -12.20 -20.08 21.50
CA LEU A 184 -13.08 -19.50 22.51
C LEU A 184 -14.49 -20.12 22.48
N LEU A 185 -15.10 -20.26 21.29
CA LEU A 185 -16.42 -20.86 21.11
C LEU A 185 -16.49 -22.31 21.59
N ASN A 186 -15.41 -23.07 21.44
CA ASN A 186 -15.33 -24.44 21.95
C ASN A 186 -15.09 -24.46 23.45
N SER A 187 -14.22 -23.59 23.97
CA SER A 187 -13.94 -23.49 25.40
C SER A 187 -15.17 -23.11 26.22
N VAL A 188 -16.02 -22.20 25.74
CA VAL A 188 -17.23 -21.79 26.50
C VAL A 188 -18.25 -22.93 26.67
N LYS A 189 -18.15 -24.01 25.87
CA LYS A 189 -19.05 -25.16 25.93
C LYS A 189 -18.69 -26.19 27.01
N THR A 190 -17.50 -26.07 27.61
CA THR A 190 -17.05 -26.97 28.69
C THR A 190 -17.08 -26.25 30.04
N THR A 191 -17.22 -26.98 31.14
CA THR A 191 -17.25 -26.41 32.51
C THR A 191 -15.87 -26.32 33.17
N ASN A 192 -14.87 -27.03 32.63
CA ASN A 192 -13.52 -27.04 33.19
C ASN A 192 -12.75 -25.78 32.78
N SER A 193 -12.08 -25.14 33.74
CA SER A 193 -11.12 -24.07 33.45
C SER A 193 -9.97 -24.61 32.60
N GLU A 194 -9.64 -23.91 31.52
CA GLU A 194 -8.63 -24.33 30.55
C GLU A 194 -7.64 -23.19 30.28
N GLU A 195 -6.38 -23.57 30.06
CA GLU A 195 -5.36 -22.68 29.54
C GLU A 195 -5.25 -22.85 28.02
N LEU A 196 -5.59 -21.80 27.29
CA LEU A 196 -5.68 -21.81 25.83
C LEU A 196 -4.51 -21.02 25.23
N GLN A 197 -3.87 -21.58 24.23
CA GLN A 197 -2.80 -20.90 23.50
C GLN A 197 -3.39 -19.98 22.43
N ILE A 198 -2.96 -18.73 22.40
CA ILE A 198 -3.41 -17.77 21.39
C ILE A 198 -2.70 -18.09 20.06
N PRO A 199 -3.44 -18.43 18.99
CA PRO A 199 -2.85 -18.69 17.70
C PRO A 199 -2.35 -17.37 17.09
N VAL A 200 -1.07 -17.31 16.75
CA VAL A 200 -0.43 -16.14 16.16
C VAL A 200 0.23 -16.54 14.85
N LYS A 201 -0.01 -15.74 13.81
CA LYS A 201 0.63 -15.82 12.50
C LYS A 201 1.78 -14.84 12.43
N VAL A 202 2.88 -15.27 11.81
CA VAL A 202 3.99 -14.40 11.46
C VAL A 202 3.58 -13.60 10.22
N VAL A 203 3.81 -12.29 10.26
CA VAL A 203 3.60 -11.40 9.11
C VAL A 203 4.98 -11.00 8.62
N GLU A 204 5.37 -11.49 7.45
CA GLU A 204 6.69 -11.22 6.92
C GLU A 204 6.82 -9.75 6.46
N ALA A 205 7.99 -9.16 6.74
CA ALA A 205 8.39 -7.91 6.10
C ALA A 205 8.43 -8.05 4.58
N LYS A 206 8.07 -6.97 3.87
CA LYS A 206 7.99 -6.95 2.40
C LYS A 206 9.36 -6.89 1.76
N ILE A 207 10.31 -6.20 2.39
CA ILE A 207 11.70 -6.13 1.94
C ILE A 207 12.55 -6.89 2.96
N LYS A 208 13.22 -7.94 2.49
CA LYS A 208 14.08 -8.79 3.30
C LYS A 208 15.54 -8.37 3.23
N GLN A 209 16.29 -8.62 4.30
CA GLN A 209 17.75 -8.46 4.30
C GLN A 209 18.39 -9.25 3.15
N ASP A 210 18.02 -10.52 3.00
CA ASP A 210 18.54 -11.42 1.97
C ASP A 210 18.35 -10.89 0.54
N ASP A 211 17.33 -10.07 0.30
CA ASP A 211 17.12 -9.43 -1.00
C ASP A 211 18.06 -8.25 -1.22
N LEU A 212 18.35 -7.49 -0.16
CA LEU A 212 19.23 -6.32 -0.23
C LEU A 212 20.70 -6.74 -0.30
N GLU A 213 21.08 -7.87 0.29
CA GLU A 213 22.44 -8.44 0.19
C GLU A 213 22.84 -8.80 -1.25
N LYS A 214 21.86 -9.00 -2.14
CA LYS A 214 22.09 -9.25 -3.57
C LYS A 214 22.57 -7.99 -4.31
N ILE A 215 22.45 -6.80 -3.71
CA ILE A 215 22.93 -5.55 -4.30
C ILE A 215 24.45 -5.44 -4.08
N ASP A 216 25.23 -5.96 -5.02
CA ASP A 216 26.70 -6.05 -4.89
C ASP A 216 27.47 -5.34 -6.02
N THR A 217 26.82 -5.08 -7.16
CA THR A 217 27.49 -4.67 -8.39
C THR A 217 26.91 -3.38 -8.95
N ARG A 218 27.77 -2.47 -9.40
CA ARG A 218 27.34 -1.32 -10.20
C ARG A 218 27.04 -1.78 -11.64
N ILE A 219 25.76 -1.95 -11.95
CA ILE A 219 25.29 -2.44 -13.26
C ILE A 219 25.25 -1.36 -14.34
N SER A 220 25.12 -0.09 -13.97
CA SER A 220 25.23 1.02 -14.91
C SER A 220 25.62 2.32 -14.24
N ALA A 221 26.16 3.26 -15.03
CA ALA A 221 26.46 4.60 -14.60
C ALA A 221 26.29 5.58 -15.75
N PHE A 222 25.84 6.79 -15.46
CA PHE A 222 25.81 7.88 -16.42
C PHE A 222 26.03 9.22 -15.73
N ALA A 223 26.64 10.16 -16.45
CA ALA A 223 26.91 11.49 -15.94
C ALA A 223 26.63 12.56 -17.00
N THR A 224 26.10 13.71 -16.58
CA THR A 224 25.87 14.86 -17.45
C THR A 224 26.58 16.09 -16.92
N LYS A 225 27.27 16.82 -17.81
CA LYS A 225 28.03 18.02 -17.45
C LYS A 225 27.10 19.20 -17.20
N PHE A 226 27.43 20.07 -16.25
CA PHE A 226 26.75 21.34 -16.01
C PHE A 226 27.74 22.48 -15.71
N ASN A 227 27.26 23.73 -15.76
CA ASN A 227 28.01 24.91 -15.36
C ASN A 227 27.83 25.18 -13.85
N PRO A 228 28.87 25.02 -13.01
CA PRO A 228 28.76 25.28 -11.58
C PRO A 228 28.63 26.77 -11.22
N ALA A 229 28.93 27.69 -12.15
CA ALA A 229 28.71 29.12 -11.93
C ALA A 229 27.21 29.48 -11.89
N ASP A 230 26.33 28.63 -12.42
CA ASP A 230 24.88 28.80 -12.31
C ASP A 230 24.41 28.36 -10.91
N VAL A 231 24.61 29.22 -9.90
CA VAL A 231 24.43 28.87 -8.47
C VAL A 231 23.03 28.33 -8.15
N ASN A 232 21.97 29.01 -8.61
CA ASN A 232 20.59 28.57 -8.36
C ASN A 232 20.29 27.23 -9.03
N ARG A 233 20.73 27.06 -10.28
CA ARG A 233 20.58 25.82 -11.03
C ARG A 233 21.31 24.67 -10.32
N THR A 234 22.53 24.92 -9.86
CA THR A 234 23.34 23.94 -9.11
C THR A 234 22.64 23.53 -7.81
N GLY A 235 22.02 24.48 -7.10
CA GLY A 235 21.17 24.18 -5.94
C GLY A 235 20.01 23.24 -6.28
N ASN A 236 19.28 23.52 -7.36
CA ASN A 236 18.18 22.66 -7.82
C ASN A 236 18.64 21.24 -8.19
N LEU A 237 19.79 21.11 -8.87
CA LEU A 237 20.37 19.81 -9.21
C LEU A 237 20.72 19.00 -7.96
N LYS A 238 21.25 19.66 -6.92
CA LYS A 238 21.59 19.01 -5.64
C LYS A 238 20.33 18.50 -4.95
N ILE A 239 19.29 19.33 -4.82
CA ILE A 239 18.02 18.93 -4.22
C ILE A 239 17.45 17.71 -4.94
N ALA A 240 17.37 17.77 -6.27
CA ALA A 240 16.83 16.66 -7.06
C ALA A 240 17.65 15.38 -6.97
N SER A 241 18.98 15.48 -7.02
CA SER A 241 19.85 14.31 -6.90
C SER A 241 19.72 13.67 -5.52
N SER A 242 19.69 14.48 -4.45
CA SER A 242 19.51 14.01 -3.08
C SER A 242 18.14 13.38 -2.83
N SER A 243 17.08 13.79 -3.55
CA SER A 243 15.77 13.11 -3.47
C SER A 243 15.78 11.71 -4.10
N ILE A 244 16.68 11.46 -5.05
CA ILE A 244 16.78 10.19 -5.79
C ILE A 244 17.77 9.24 -5.13
N ASP A 245 18.83 9.79 -4.54
CA ASP A 245 19.89 9.02 -3.87
C ASP A 245 19.31 8.11 -2.79
N GLY A 246 19.66 6.83 -2.84
CA GLY A 246 19.16 5.82 -1.92
C GLY A 246 17.80 5.20 -2.28
N THR A 247 17.23 5.53 -3.44
CA THR A 247 15.97 4.92 -3.88
C THR A 247 16.16 3.43 -4.16
N LEU A 248 15.33 2.60 -3.52
CA LEU A 248 15.14 1.20 -3.87
C LEU A 248 14.01 1.04 -4.88
N VAL A 249 14.22 0.19 -5.87
CA VAL A 249 13.19 -0.23 -6.84
C VAL A 249 13.17 -1.76 -6.86
N MET A 250 12.11 -2.35 -6.32
CA MET A 250 12.01 -3.80 -6.18
C MET A 250 11.84 -4.50 -7.55
N PRO A 251 12.13 -5.81 -7.65
CA PRO A 251 11.89 -6.57 -8.89
C PRO A 251 10.47 -6.35 -9.44
N GLY A 252 10.37 -5.95 -10.71
CA GLY A 252 9.10 -5.65 -11.36
C GLY A 252 8.45 -4.31 -11.00
N GLU A 253 8.97 -3.57 -10.01
CA GLU A 253 8.48 -2.24 -9.63
C GLU A 253 8.80 -1.20 -10.71
N VAL A 254 7.90 -0.24 -10.89
CA VAL A 254 8.09 0.91 -11.78
C VAL A 254 8.59 2.10 -10.97
N PHE A 255 9.82 2.53 -11.27
CA PHE A 255 10.34 3.81 -10.81
C PHE A 255 9.57 4.95 -11.47
N SER A 256 9.28 6.01 -10.70
CA SER A 256 8.67 7.25 -11.19
C SER A 256 9.45 8.44 -10.68
N MET A 257 9.95 9.26 -11.62
CA MET A 257 10.69 10.48 -11.29
C MET A 257 9.81 11.47 -10.52
N ASN A 258 8.52 11.58 -10.87
CA ASN A 258 7.56 12.42 -10.15
C ASN A 258 7.31 11.95 -8.72
N LYS A 259 7.14 10.64 -8.50
CA LYS A 259 6.94 10.08 -7.17
C LYS A 259 8.13 10.37 -6.25
N VAL A 260 9.35 10.19 -6.76
CA VAL A 260 10.59 10.34 -5.97
C VAL A 260 10.92 11.80 -5.67
N LEU A 261 10.79 12.69 -6.66
CA LEU A 261 11.11 14.11 -6.46
C LEU A 261 10.06 14.86 -5.62
N GLY A 262 8.79 14.45 -5.67
CA GLY A 262 7.68 15.19 -5.05
C GLY A 262 7.49 16.61 -5.61
N PRO A 263 6.80 17.51 -4.86
CA PRO A 263 6.50 18.87 -5.31
C PRO A 263 7.74 19.75 -5.52
N ARG A 264 7.83 20.43 -6.67
CA ARG A 264 8.95 21.33 -7.03
C ARG A 264 8.63 22.79 -6.71
N VAL A 265 8.49 23.06 -5.41
CA VAL A 265 8.05 24.35 -4.88
C VAL A 265 9.17 25.06 -4.12
N ALA A 266 9.09 26.39 -3.98
CA ALA A 266 10.10 27.18 -3.28
C ALA A 266 10.29 26.76 -1.81
N SER A 267 9.22 26.31 -1.14
CA SER A 267 9.28 25.81 0.25
C SER A 267 10.09 24.52 0.41
N LYS A 268 10.38 23.80 -0.68
CA LYS A 268 11.31 22.66 -0.72
C LYS A 268 12.75 23.08 -1.09
N GLY A 269 13.02 24.37 -1.17
CA GLY A 269 14.34 24.94 -1.47
C GLY A 269 14.63 25.16 -2.95
N TYR A 270 13.70 24.84 -3.85
CA TYR A 270 13.88 25.09 -5.29
C TYR A 270 13.94 26.59 -5.58
N LYS A 271 14.84 26.96 -6.48
CA LYS A 271 15.11 28.35 -6.88
C LYS A 271 14.82 28.56 -8.37
N GLU A 272 14.63 29.80 -8.76
CA GLU A 272 14.53 30.17 -10.16
C GLU A 272 15.86 29.96 -10.89
N ALA A 273 15.78 29.27 -12.01
CA ALA A 273 16.88 29.05 -12.93
C ALA A 273 16.33 28.91 -14.35
N PRO A 274 17.17 29.01 -15.41
CA PRO A 274 16.69 28.89 -16.77
C PRO A 274 15.95 27.55 -17.03
N VAL A 275 14.73 27.64 -17.57
CA VAL A 275 13.85 26.54 -18.00
C VAL A 275 13.43 26.73 -19.46
N ILE A 276 13.05 25.65 -20.13
CA ILE A 276 12.55 25.72 -21.51
C ILE A 276 11.01 25.71 -21.45
N ILE A 277 10.38 26.80 -21.87
CA ILE A 277 8.92 26.92 -22.03
C ILE A 277 8.62 27.28 -23.49
N ASN A 278 7.77 26.50 -24.15
CA ASN A 278 7.38 26.71 -25.56
C ASN A 278 8.56 26.92 -26.52
N GLY A 279 9.70 26.25 -26.26
CA GLY A 279 10.89 26.37 -27.09
C GLY A 279 11.70 27.65 -26.86
N THR A 280 11.53 28.33 -25.73
CA THR A 280 12.35 29.48 -25.33
C THR A 280 12.92 29.26 -23.93
N LEU A 281 14.16 29.71 -23.70
CA LEU A 281 14.77 29.68 -22.38
C LEU A 281 14.30 30.90 -21.57
N VAL A 282 13.60 30.67 -20.47
CA VAL A 282 13.07 31.71 -19.57
C VAL A 282 13.40 31.35 -18.11
N PRO A 283 13.48 32.32 -17.17
CA PRO A 283 13.55 32.00 -15.75
C PRO A 283 12.32 31.21 -15.30
N GLY A 284 12.54 30.16 -14.52
CA GLY A 284 11.44 29.39 -13.93
C GLY A 284 11.89 28.58 -12.73
N LEU A 285 10.92 28.25 -11.89
CA LEU A 285 11.18 27.51 -10.65
C LEU A 285 11.70 26.10 -10.96
N ALA A 286 12.70 25.65 -10.21
CA ALA A 286 13.32 24.34 -10.38
C ALA A 286 13.95 24.15 -11.78
N GLY A 287 14.58 25.17 -12.35
CA GLY A 287 15.41 24.98 -13.54
C GLY A 287 16.56 24.00 -13.28
N GLY A 288 16.70 22.99 -14.15
CA GLY A 288 17.74 21.96 -14.08
C GLY A 288 17.24 20.52 -13.89
N ILE A 289 16.00 20.30 -13.45
CA ILE A 289 15.52 18.95 -13.09
C ILE A 289 15.50 17.98 -14.27
N CYS A 290 15.14 18.45 -15.47
CA CYS A 290 15.18 17.60 -16.67
C CYS A 290 16.58 17.07 -17.01
N GLN A 291 17.65 17.75 -16.56
CA GLN A 291 19.00 17.21 -16.69
C GLN A 291 19.21 16.00 -15.76
N VAL A 292 18.73 16.08 -14.52
CA VAL A 292 18.78 14.95 -13.58
C VAL A 292 17.93 13.79 -14.13
N THR A 293 16.71 14.07 -14.60
CA THR A 293 15.84 13.08 -15.25
C THR A 293 16.54 12.41 -16.43
N SER A 294 17.17 13.18 -17.31
CA SER A 294 17.91 12.64 -18.46
C SER A 294 19.11 11.80 -18.01
N THR A 295 19.74 12.14 -16.89
CA THR A 295 20.85 11.35 -16.33
C THR A 295 20.35 9.99 -15.84
N VAL A 296 19.22 9.96 -15.10
CA VAL A 296 18.56 8.72 -14.67
C VAL A 296 18.09 7.88 -15.87
N TYR A 297 17.49 8.52 -16.87
CA TYR A 297 17.06 7.85 -18.10
C TYR A 297 18.21 7.11 -18.78
N ASN A 298 19.37 7.75 -18.93
CA ASN A 298 20.51 7.12 -19.55
C ASN A 298 21.12 6.00 -18.70
N ALA A 299 21.14 6.13 -17.38
CA ALA A 299 21.53 5.02 -16.50
C ALA A 299 20.57 3.82 -16.65
N ALA A 300 19.26 4.06 -16.75
CA ALA A 300 18.26 3.02 -17.00
C ALA A 300 18.41 2.36 -18.39
N LEU A 301 18.71 3.16 -19.43
CA LEU A 301 19.00 2.63 -20.76
C LEU A 301 20.21 1.69 -20.76
N LEU A 302 21.30 2.09 -20.09
CA LEU A 302 22.53 1.31 -19.98
C LEU A 302 22.36 0.06 -19.11
N ALA A 303 21.48 0.10 -18.12
CA ALA A 303 21.07 -1.07 -17.33
C ALA A 303 20.13 -2.03 -18.09
N ASN A 304 19.84 -1.77 -19.37
CA ASN A 304 18.89 -2.52 -20.19
C ASN A 304 17.45 -2.55 -19.65
N PHE A 305 17.04 -1.58 -18.83
CA PHE A 305 15.69 -1.57 -18.27
C PHE A 305 14.63 -1.17 -19.30
N GLU A 306 13.41 -1.66 -19.09
CA GLU A 306 12.24 -1.27 -19.85
C GLU A 306 11.85 0.17 -19.52
N ILE A 307 11.69 1.00 -20.55
CA ILE A 307 11.26 2.39 -20.41
C ILE A 307 9.74 2.43 -20.54
N VAL A 308 9.06 2.69 -19.43
CA VAL A 308 7.59 2.69 -19.34
C VAL A 308 7.01 4.02 -19.83
N GLU A 309 7.66 5.13 -19.50
CA GLU A 309 7.24 6.46 -19.90
C GLU A 309 8.46 7.34 -20.14
N ARG A 310 8.55 7.94 -21.33
CA ARG A 310 9.55 8.96 -21.64
C ARG A 310 9.01 9.91 -22.70
N ARG A 311 9.29 11.20 -22.53
CA ARG A 311 9.06 12.23 -23.57
C ARG A 311 10.32 13.05 -23.82
N PRO A 312 10.68 13.33 -25.08
CA PRO A 312 11.77 14.25 -25.41
C PRO A 312 11.41 15.70 -25.05
N HIS A 313 12.42 16.55 -24.98
CA HIS A 313 12.24 18.00 -25.00
C HIS A 313 11.76 18.45 -26.38
N GLY A 314 11.06 19.57 -26.43
CA GLY A 314 10.70 20.21 -27.70
C GLY A 314 11.91 20.82 -28.43
N LEU A 315 13.00 21.12 -27.71
CA LEU A 315 14.26 21.62 -28.26
C LEU A 315 15.41 20.69 -27.90
N LYS A 316 16.43 20.65 -28.77
CA LYS A 316 17.65 19.90 -28.49
C LYS A 316 18.35 20.48 -27.26
N VAL A 317 18.63 19.62 -26.28
CA VAL A 317 19.43 19.96 -25.10
C VAL A 317 20.92 19.66 -25.34
N SER A 318 21.81 20.38 -24.65
CA SER A 318 23.26 20.28 -24.86
C SER A 318 23.96 19.20 -24.02
N TYR A 319 23.33 18.75 -22.93
CA TYR A 319 23.97 17.88 -21.94
C TYR A 319 23.87 16.38 -22.25
N VAL A 320 23.13 15.99 -23.30
CA VAL A 320 23.02 14.61 -23.81
C VAL A 320 22.88 14.63 -25.34
N PRO A 321 23.24 13.53 -26.04
CA PRO A 321 22.95 13.35 -27.47
C PRO A 321 21.44 13.39 -27.79
N ALA A 322 21.12 13.56 -29.07
CA ALA A 322 19.73 13.54 -29.54
C ALA A 322 19.05 12.21 -29.19
N GLY A 323 17.80 12.29 -28.76
CA GLY A 323 16.99 11.16 -28.31
C GLY A 323 17.40 10.50 -27.00
N ARG A 324 18.41 11.04 -26.32
CA ARG A 324 18.87 10.58 -24.99
C ARG A 324 18.42 11.48 -23.85
N ASP A 325 17.52 12.42 -24.11
CA ASP A 325 16.93 13.29 -23.11
C ASP A 325 15.56 12.78 -22.63
N ALA A 326 15.17 13.13 -21.41
CA ALA A 326 13.86 12.87 -20.86
C ALA A 326 13.34 14.12 -20.12
N THR A 327 12.08 14.46 -20.37
CA THR A 327 11.39 15.59 -19.74
C THR A 327 10.52 15.15 -18.58
N ILE A 328 10.27 16.08 -17.67
CA ILE A 328 9.17 16.02 -16.70
C ILE A 328 8.47 17.36 -16.67
N SER A 329 7.18 17.37 -16.33
CA SER A 329 6.41 18.61 -16.17
C SER A 329 5.22 18.39 -15.24
N GLY A 330 5.25 19.07 -14.09
CA GLY A 330 4.23 18.94 -13.06
C GLY A 330 3.94 17.48 -12.72
N ASN A 331 2.67 17.10 -12.79
CA ASN A 331 2.20 15.72 -12.61
C ASN A 331 1.75 15.08 -13.94
N ILE A 332 1.90 15.78 -15.08
CA ILE A 332 1.36 15.36 -16.38
C ILE A 332 2.40 14.60 -17.20
N ILE A 333 3.66 15.03 -17.16
CA ILE A 333 4.76 14.37 -17.86
C ILE A 333 5.69 13.79 -16.80
N ASP A 334 5.91 12.48 -16.87
CA ASP A 334 6.84 11.76 -16.00
C ASP A 334 7.90 11.01 -16.83
N PHE A 335 8.96 10.62 -16.13
CA PHE A 335 9.88 9.59 -16.61
C PHE A 335 9.74 8.36 -15.73
N LYS A 336 9.49 7.21 -16.36
CA LYS A 336 9.30 5.93 -15.69
C LYS A 336 10.07 4.82 -16.37
N PHE A 337 10.67 3.95 -15.56
CA PHE A 337 11.26 2.70 -16.02
C PHE A 337 10.89 1.59 -15.06
N LYS A 338 10.86 0.35 -15.54
CA LYS A 338 10.59 -0.83 -14.74
C LYS A 338 11.91 -1.52 -14.38
N ASN A 339 12.10 -1.88 -13.11
CA ASN A 339 13.19 -2.78 -12.75
C ASN A 339 12.85 -4.18 -13.31
N THR A 340 13.48 -4.55 -14.42
CA THR A 340 13.26 -5.85 -15.08
C THR A 340 14.16 -6.95 -14.54
N ASN A 341 15.06 -6.64 -13.60
CA ASN A 341 15.88 -7.64 -12.92
C ASN A 341 15.04 -8.43 -11.89
N LYS A 342 15.55 -9.61 -11.51
CA LYS A 342 15.00 -10.44 -10.43
C LYS A 342 15.47 -9.97 -9.05
N THR A 343 16.40 -9.03 -9.01
CA THR A 343 17.00 -8.47 -7.80
C THR A 343 16.67 -6.99 -7.63
N PRO A 344 16.65 -6.48 -6.38
CA PRO A 344 16.40 -5.06 -6.13
C PRO A 344 17.44 -4.17 -6.83
N LEU A 345 17.00 -2.96 -7.17
CA LEU A 345 17.84 -1.91 -7.70
C LEU A 345 18.02 -0.83 -6.63
N TYR A 346 19.26 -0.46 -6.35
CA TYR A 346 19.61 0.73 -5.58
C TYR A 346 20.11 1.84 -6.52
N ILE A 347 19.51 3.02 -6.40
CA ILE A 347 19.88 4.19 -7.19
C ILE A 347 20.73 5.13 -6.35
N ARG A 348 21.96 5.39 -6.82
CA ARG A 348 22.84 6.42 -6.26
C ARG A 348 22.81 7.64 -7.17
N ALA A 349 22.64 8.84 -6.61
CA ALA A 349 22.62 10.09 -7.37
C ALA A 349 23.29 11.23 -6.61
N TRP A 350 24.23 11.94 -7.24
CA TRP A 350 24.89 13.07 -6.60
C TRP A 350 25.40 14.11 -7.60
N VAL A 351 25.62 15.32 -7.10
CA VAL A 351 26.23 16.42 -7.86
C VAL A 351 27.70 16.53 -7.46
N GLY A 352 28.59 16.22 -8.39
CA GLY A 352 30.03 16.47 -8.27
C GLY A 352 30.40 17.92 -8.63
N LYS A 353 31.69 18.16 -8.90
CA LYS A 353 32.21 19.51 -9.21
C LYS A 353 31.48 20.19 -10.39
N ASN A 354 31.26 19.45 -11.46
CA ASN A 354 30.62 19.94 -12.70
C ASN A 354 29.83 18.84 -13.42
N TYR A 355 29.48 17.75 -12.71
CA TYR A 355 28.68 16.65 -13.23
C TYR A 355 27.54 16.29 -12.28
N VAL A 356 26.37 15.98 -12.84
CA VAL A 356 25.34 15.18 -12.19
C VAL A 356 25.66 13.73 -12.50
N ASN A 357 25.75 12.88 -11.48
CA ASN A 357 26.09 11.47 -11.62
C ASN A 357 24.92 10.62 -11.13
N VAL A 358 24.62 9.55 -11.86
CA VAL A 358 23.68 8.52 -11.45
C VAL A 358 24.33 7.16 -11.67
N GLU A 359 24.26 6.31 -10.66
CA GLU A 359 24.73 4.92 -10.70
C GLU A 359 23.63 3.99 -10.22
N PHE A 360 23.49 2.86 -10.90
CA PHE A 360 22.54 1.81 -10.56
C PHE A 360 23.31 0.60 -10.03
N TYR A 361 22.92 0.12 -8.85
CA TYR A 361 23.49 -1.06 -8.21
C TYR A 361 22.44 -2.16 -8.08
N SER A 362 22.80 -3.39 -8.40
CA SER A 362 21.95 -4.58 -8.34
C SER A 362 22.84 -5.83 -8.38
N ALA A 363 22.27 -7.03 -8.41
CA ALA A 363 23.06 -8.22 -8.72
C ALA A 363 23.50 -8.19 -10.18
N ASN A 364 24.69 -8.71 -10.46
CA ASN A 364 25.15 -8.86 -11.83
C ASN A 364 24.52 -10.11 -12.51
N GLU A 365 23.24 -10.02 -12.84
CA GLU A 365 22.50 -11.13 -13.48
C GLU A 365 23.05 -11.50 -14.87
N ASN A 366 23.79 -10.59 -15.52
CA ASN A 366 24.30 -10.76 -16.88
C ASN A 366 25.74 -10.22 -17.01
N PRO A 367 26.76 -10.91 -16.46
CA PRO A 367 28.13 -10.38 -16.37
C PRO A 367 28.81 -10.10 -17.70
N ASN A 368 28.38 -10.78 -18.77
CA ASN A 368 28.95 -10.61 -20.11
C ASN A 368 28.08 -9.71 -21.02
N MET A 369 27.05 -9.06 -20.46
CA MET A 369 26.19 -8.16 -21.21
C MET A 369 26.80 -6.76 -21.26
N ASN A 370 26.84 -6.18 -22.46
CA ASN A 370 27.20 -4.79 -22.68
C ASN A 370 26.09 -4.09 -23.47
N VAL A 371 25.69 -2.89 -23.03
CA VAL A 371 24.61 -2.12 -23.66
C VAL A 371 25.18 -0.83 -24.23
N VAL A 372 24.93 -0.60 -25.51
CA VAL A 372 25.33 0.62 -26.22
C VAL A 372 24.09 1.36 -26.71
N ILE A 373 24.03 2.65 -26.42
CA ILE A 373 22.98 3.55 -26.90
C ILE A 373 23.52 4.40 -28.04
N GLU A 374 22.92 4.25 -29.21
CA GLU A 374 23.33 4.92 -30.45
C GLU A 374 22.23 5.87 -30.90
N SER A 375 22.60 7.12 -31.19
CA SER A 375 21.69 8.16 -31.66
C SER A 375 22.09 8.61 -33.05
N GLU A 376 21.19 8.47 -34.01
CA GLU A 376 21.38 8.88 -35.40
C GLU A 376 20.55 10.14 -35.68
N ILE A 377 21.18 11.18 -36.23
CA ILE A 377 20.47 12.37 -36.72
C ILE A 377 20.14 12.13 -38.18
N ILE A 378 18.85 11.95 -38.47
CA ILE A 378 18.36 11.65 -39.82
C ILE A 378 18.07 12.92 -40.63
N GLU A 379 17.82 14.05 -39.94
CA GLU A 379 17.54 15.32 -40.60
C GLU A 379 17.97 16.50 -39.71
N ARG A 380 18.54 17.53 -40.33
CA ARG A 380 18.82 18.83 -39.70
C ARG A 380 17.97 19.90 -40.37
N ILE A 381 17.28 20.69 -39.56
CA ILE A 381 16.34 21.72 -40.00
C ILE A 381 16.94 23.06 -39.57
N PRO A 382 17.64 23.77 -40.47
CA PRO A 382 18.33 25.00 -40.12
C PRO A 382 17.34 26.07 -39.66
N THR A 383 17.80 26.96 -38.79
CA THR A 383 17.03 28.11 -38.31
C THR A 383 17.72 29.43 -38.63
N THR A 384 17.00 30.54 -38.44
CA THR A 384 17.50 31.89 -38.69
C THR A 384 17.63 32.70 -37.41
N THR A 385 18.39 33.79 -37.48
CA THR A 385 18.50 34.80 -36.42
C THR A 385 17.71 36.04 -36.83
N GLU A 386 16.80 36.48 -35.97
CA GLU A 386 16.10 37.75 -36.11
C GLU A 386 16.94 38.90 -35.54
N TYR A 387 17.05 39.99 -36.29
CA TYR A 387 17.75 41.19 -35.86
C TYR A 387 16.75 42.28 -35.48
N VAL A 388 16.78 42.71 -34.22
CA VAL A 388 15.86 43.71 -33.66
C VAL A 388 16.63 44.99 -33.38
N LYS A 389 16.15 46.13 -33.89
CA LYS A 389 16.78 47.44 -33.63
C LYS A 389 16.57 47.84 -32.16
N ASP A 390 17.62 48.32 -31.50
CA ASP A 390 17.60 48.77 -30.10
C ASP A 390 18.24 50.16 -29.99
N SER A 391 17.43 51.16 -29.65
CA SER A 391 17.86 52.56 -29.53
C SER A 391 18.71 52.83 -28.28
N ASN A 392 18.83 51.87 -27.36
CA ASN A 392 19.70 51.99 -26.20
C ASN A 392 21.14 51.53 -26.48
N LEU A 393 21.36 50.79 -27.57
CA LEU A 393 22.67 50.31 -27.99
C LEU A 393 23.26 51.24 -29.05
N TYR A 394 24.56 51.47 -28.99
CA TYR A 394 25.30 52.29 -29.97
C TYR A 394 25.39 51.61 -31.33
N GLN A 395 25.40 52.40 -32.40
CA GLN A 395 25.62 51.89 -33.75
C GLN A 395 26.92 51.07 -33.80
N GLY A 396 26.82 49.84 -34.31
CA GLY A 396 27.91 48.87 -34.31
C GLY A 396 27.85 47.86 -33.16
N GLU A 397 27.16 48.17 -32.05
CA GLU A 397 26.95 47.23 -30.96
C GLU A 397 25.90 46.17 -31.31
N LYS A 398 26.16 44.93 -30.88
CA LYS A 398 25.23 43.80 -31.01
C LYS A 398 25.16 43.04 -29.70
N VAL A 399 23.95 42.78 -29.22
CA VAL A 399 23.70 41.94 -28.05
C VAL A 399 22.91 40.72 -28.47
N THR A 400 23.50 39.53 -28.31
CA THR A 400 22.78 38.27 -28.55
C THR A 400 21.87 38.00 -27.38
N GLU A 401 20.57 38.00 -27.62
CA GLU A 401 19.55 37.74 -26.60
C GLU A 401 19.21 36.25 -26.53
N VAL A 402 19.02 35.61 -27.69
CA VAL A 402 18.76 34.17 -27.80
C VAL A 402 19.63 33.59 -28.90
N LYS A 403 20.34 32.50 -28.61
CA LYS A 403 21.12 31.78 -29.64
C LYS A 403 20.18 30.92 -30.50
N PRO A 404 20.35 30.89 -31.84
CA PRO A 404 19.58 29.99 -32.69
C PRO A 404 19.89 28.53 -32.36
N ILE A 405 18.86 27.69 -32.41
CA ILE A 405 18.98 26.24 -32.24
C ILE A 405 18.36 25.56 -33.47
N ASP A 406 19.17 24.89 -34.26
CA ASP A 406 18.68 24.10 -35.39
C ASP A 406 17.77 22.97 -34.90
N GLY A 407 16.70 22.73 -35.65
CA GLY A 407 15.84 21.58 -35.46
C GLY A 407 16.53 20.31 -35.91
N ILE A 408 16.14 19.18 -35.33
CA ILE A 408 16.66 17.88 -35.74
C ILE A 408 15.57 16.82 -35.66
N LYS A 409 15.61 15.83 -36.55
CA LYS A 409 14.94 14.55 -36.35
C LYS A 409 16.01 13.50 -36.06
N SER A 410 15.77 12.64 -35.07
CA SER A 410 16.71 11.60 -34.68
C SER A 410 16.05 10.27 -34.39
N ILE A 411 16.80 9.18 -34.59
CA ILE A 411 16.42 7.84 -34.17
C ILE A 411 17.42 7.34 -33.13
N THR A 412 16.94 6.80 -32.02
CA THR A 412 17.79 6.22 -30.97
C THR A 412 17.62 4.72 -30.94
N TYR A 413 18.73 3.98 -30.89
CA TYR A 413 18.77 2.54 -30.78
C TYR A 413 19.42 2.08 -29.48
N ARG A 414 18.94 0.96 -28.93
CA ARG A 414 19.68 0.17 -27.94
C ARG A 414 20.27 -1.05 -28.64
N LYS A 415 21.58 -1.23 -28.52
CA LYS A 415 22.31 -2.41 -28.96
C LYS A 415 22.77 -3.18 -27.73
N VAL A 416 22.34 -4.43 -27.61
CA VAL A 416 22.73 -5.33 -26.52
C VAL A 416 23.71 -6.35 -27.08
N PHE A 417 24.86 -6.45 -26.45
CA PHE A 417 25.91 -7.40 -26.78
C PHE A 417 26.06 -8.41 -25.65
N ILE A 418 26.25 -9.68 -25.98
CA ILE A 418 26.60 -10.74 -25.03
C ILE A 418 27.87 -11.40 -25.54
N ASN A 419 28.90 -11.51 -24.69
CA ASN A 419 30.22 -12.03 -25.09
C ASN A 419 30.83 -11.28 -26.30
N GLY A 420 30.50 -10.00 -26.47
CA GLY A 420 30.96 -9.17 -27.59
C GLY A 420 30.12 -9.29 -28.87
N GLU A 421 29.18 -10.22 -28.95
CA GLU A 421 28.31 -10.40 -30.13
C GLU A 421 27.01 -9.61 -29.98
N LEU A 422 26.57 -8.95 -31.06
CA LEU A 422 25.30 -8.21 -31.07
C LEU A 422 24.12 -9.19 -31.06
N VAL A 423 23.43 -9.30 -29.94
CA VAL A 423 22.27 -10.20 -29.78
C VAL A 423 20.93 -9.51 -30.02
N LYS A 424 20.87 -8.18 -29.80
CA LYS A 424 19.64 -7.40 -29.99
C LYS A 424 19.94 -5.98 -30.41
N LYS A 425 19.22 -5.48 -31.42
CA LYS A 425 19.13 -4.06 -31.76
C LYS A 425 17.66 -3.66 -31.75
N GLU A 426 17.27 -2.73 -30.89
CA GLU A 426 15.91 -2.20 -30.83
C GLU A 426 15.88 -0.70 -31.03
N THR A 427 14.79 -0.20 -31.63
CA THR A 427 14.54 1.23 -31.75
C THR A 427 13.88 1.73 -30.47
N LEU A 428 14.54 2.63 -29.75
CA LEU A 428 14.02 3.23 -28.52
C LEU A 428 13.10 4.41 -28.78
N SER A 429 13.47 5.29 -29.72
CA SER A 429 12.69 6.50 -30.02
C SER A 429 12.94 7.01 -31.44
N LYS A 430 11.94 7.74 -31.94
CA LYS A 430 12.06 8.63 -33.10
C LYS A 430 11.63 10.01 -32.63
N ASP A 431 12.56 10.93 -32.52
CA ASP A 431 12.35 12.22 -31.87
C ASP A 431 12.44 13.36 -32.88
N TYR A 432 11.60 14.37 -32.66
CA TYR A 432 11.61 15.63 -33.41
C TYR A 432 11.81 16.80 -32.46
N TYR A 433 12.89 17.53 -32.67
CA TYR A 433 13.23 18.75 -31.95
C TYR A 433 13.02 19.93 -32.89
N LYS A 434 12.18 20.87 -32.48
CA LYS A 434 11.82 22.02 -33.30
C LYS A 434 13.01 22.97 -33.43
N PRO A 435 13.21 23.62 -34.60
CA PRO A 435 14.13 24.74 -34.69
C PRO A 435 13.62 25.91 -33.85
N ALA A 436 14.53 26.66 -33.22
CA ALA A 436 14.23 27.90 -32.50
C ALA A 436 15.10 29.03 -33.05
N LYS A 437 14.45 30.12 -33.48
CA LYS A 437 15.14 31.29 -34.03
C LYS A 437 16.03 31.93 -32.98
N GLY A 438 17.18 32.43 -33.42
CA GLY A 438 18.00 33.34 -32.62
C GLY A 438 17.40 34.75 -32.61
N ARG A 439 17.78 35.56 -31.61
CA ARG A 439 17.45 36.99 -31.57
C ARG A 439 18.69 37.79 -31.18
N VAL A 440 19.03 38.78 -32.00
CA VAL A 440 20.14 39.69 -31.78
C VAL A 440 19.62 41.12 -31.82
N ARG A 441 19.87 41.89 -30.75
CA ARG A 441 19.61 43.32 -30.73
C ARG A 441 20.77 44.08 -31.36
N ILE A 442 20.48 44.99 -32.27
CA ILE A 442 21.49 45.82 -32.98
C ILE A 442 21.29 47.28 -32.61
N GLY A 443 22.38 47.96 -32.27
CA GLY A 443 22.33 49.34 -31.84
C GLY A 443 22.07 50.33 -32.95
N THR A 444 21.20 51.31 -32.66
CA THR A 444 20.88 52.42 -33.57
C THR A 444 21.22 53.78 -33.00
N LYS A 445 21.65 53.86 -31.72
CA LYS A 445 22.08 55.11 -31.09
C LYS A 445 23.35 55.65 -31.77
N PRO A 446 23.33 56.87 -32.33
CA PRO A 446 24.51 57.43 -32.98
C PRO A 446 25.69 57.46 -32.01
N VAL A 447 26.86 57.06 -32.50
CA VAL A 447 28.12 57.30 -31.79
C VAL A 447 28.49 58.75 -32.07
N SER A 448 28.48 59.64 -31.06
CA SER A 448 28.96 61.00 -31.26
C SER A 448 30.48 60.96 -31.40
N THR A 449 30.99 61.11 -32.61
CA THR A 449 32.39 61.46 -32.83
C THR A 449 32.59 62.89 -32.30
N GLN A 450 33.19 63.05 -31.12
CA GLN A 450 33.89 64.29 -30.83
C GLN A 450 35.13 64.30 -31.73
N THR A 451 35.09 65.14 -32.76
CA THR A 451 36.30 65.59 -33.45
C THR A 451 37.13 66.37 -32.44
N ASP A 452 38.29 65.82 -32.09
CA ASP A 452 39.33 66.53 -31.33
C ASP A 452 39.74 67.78 -32.11
N ASN A 453 39.25 68.94 -31.67
CA ASN A 453 39.86 70.22 -31.97
C ASN A 453 41.12 70.36 -31.10
N THR A 454 42.26 69.87 -31.58
CA THR A 454 43.57 70.28 -31.07
C THR A 454 44.50 70.57 -32.25
N SER A 455 44.32 71.75 -32.84
CA SER A 455 45.39 72.46 -33.55
C SER A 455 45.38 73.90 -33.10
N GLU A 456 46.58 74.45 -32.87
CA GLU A 456 46.90 75.84 -32.52
C GLU A 456 46.93 76.19 -31.02
N ASN A 457 47.96 75.70 -30.32
CA ASN A 457 48.91 76.63 -29.68
C ASN A 457 50.17 75.90 -29.19
N GLN A 458 51.20 75.85 -30.05
CA GLN A 458 52.62 75.78 -29.64
C GLN A 458 53.52 75.89 -30.90
N LYS A 459 53.64 77.12 -31.41
CA LYS A 459 54.84 77.56 -32.12
C LYS A 459 55.23 78.94 -31.59
N SER A 460 55.90 78.93 -30.46
CA SER A 460 56.85 79.97 -30.08
C SER A 460 57.86 79.35 -29.14
N GLN A 461 59.14 79.57 -29.48
CA GLN A 461 60.34 79.33 -28.67
C GLN A 461 61.00 77.95 -28.77
N ASP A 462 61.59 77.69 -29.95
CA ASP A 462 63.00 77.28 -29.96
C ASP A 462 63.84 78.52 -29.58
N ILE A 463 64.57 78.38 -28.47
CA ILE A 463 65.54 79.35 -27.98
C ILE A 463 66.86 79.11 -28.73
N ILE A 464 67.40 80.23 -29.22
CA ILE A 464 68.77 80.46 -29.66
C ILE A 464 69.77 79.68 -28.79
N ASN A 465 70.49 78.77 -29.44
CA ASN A 465 71.81 78.28 -29.02
C ASN A 465 72.76 78.49 -30.21
N GLN A 466 73.10 79.76 -30.47
CA GLN A 466 74.39 80.35 -30.87
C GLN A 466 74.19 81.74 -31.47
#